data_AF-W6KBQ0-F1
#
_entry.id   AF-W6KBQ0-F1
#
_cell.length_a   1.000
_cell.length_b   1.000
_cell.length_c   1.000
_cell.angle_alpha   90.00
_cell.angle_beta   90.00
_cell.angle_gamma   90.00
#
_symmetry.space_group_name_H-M   'P 1'
#
loop_
_entity.id
_entity.type
_entity.pdbx_description
1 polymer ?
#
loop_
_entity_poly.entity_id
_entity_poly.type
_entity_poly.pdbx_seq_one_letter_code
_entity_poly.pdbx_strand_id
1 'polypeptide(L)'
;MSGEELLRDIFEAQLRILSLRQSIDTLPEDWKRYFGYVLIVTWVVGMGRYWDSPDARLLQYLGLGSVIYLFAMSTLLWMVLFPIARRPISYVQVIIFVGMTALPALLYAIPVESFLPMDIAAKTNVIFLAIVAIWRVILLSNFASKAAGLRFWGVLTVTMLPLSGIMIILAMFSLEHVTFDVMSGIRADDAYPRTMAGEIASGVTEAAGWTHATVGILSFFSWILFPIFAVSWLVQLSYATDERRNRQRQKIELQ
;
A
#
# COMPACT_ATOMS: atom_id res chain seq x y z
N MET A 1 0.47 -10.64 32.06
CA MET A 1 -0.48 -10.67 30.95
C MET A 1 -0.35 -12.01 30.28
N SER A 2 -1.43 -12.77 30.18
CA SER A 2 -1.42 -14.06 29.49
C SER A 2 -1.21 -13.85 27.98
N GLY A 3 -0.70 -14.86 27.27
CA GLY A 3 -0.50 -14.77 25.82
C GLY A 3 -1.79 -14.52 25.05
N GLU A 4 -2.92 -14.99 25.56
CA GLU A 4 -4.24 -14.82 24.96
C GLU A 4 -4.77 -13.39 25.07
N GLU A 5 -4.64 -12.77 26.25
CA GLU A 5 -4.99 -11.35 26.46
C GLU A 5 -4.21 -10.45 25.50
N LEU A 6 -2.92 -10.71 25.33
CA LEU A 6 -2.07 -9.97 24.40
C LEU A 6 -2.54 -10.07 22.95
N LEU A 7 -2.84 -11.28 22.47
CA LEU A 7 -3.31 -11.47 21.11
C LEU A 7 -4.64 -10.75 20.87
N ARG A 8 -5.54 -10.80 21.86
CA ARG A 8 -6.81 -10.08 21.82
C ARG A 8 -6.59 -8.57 21.75
N ASP A 9 -5.71 -8.02 22.57
CA ASP A 9 -5.40 -6.58 22.57
C ASP A 9 -4.82 -6.10 21.23
N ILE A 10 -3.89 -6.88 20.66
CA ILE A 10 -3.31 -6.57 19.35
C ILE A 10 -4.37 -6.64 18.25
N PHE A 11 -5.24 -7.66 18.28
CA PHE A 11 -6.32 -7.80 17.30
C PHE A 11 -7.36 -6.68 17.42
N GLU A 12 -7.76 -6.31 18.63
CA GLU A 12 -8.63 -5.15 18.86
C GLU A 12 -7.99 -3.86 18.36
N ALA A 13 -6.69 -3.65 18.62
CA ALA A 13 -5.95 -2.51 18.09
C ALA A 13 -5.94 -2.52 16.55
N GLN A 14 -5.79 -3.69 15.93
CA GLN A 14 -5.86 -3.85 14.48
C GLN A 14 -7.24 -3.45 13.94
N LEU A 15 -8.33 -3.94 14.54
CA LEU A 15 -9.68 -3.57 14.13
C LEU A 15 -9.97 -2.08 14.34
N ARG A 16 -9.44 -1.46 15.39
CA ARG A 16 -9.57 -0.01 15.64
C ARG A 16 -8.81 0.83 14.60
N ILE A 17 -7.62 0.37 14.19
CA ILE A 17 -6.87 0.99 13.09
C ILE A 17 -7.67 0.84 11.80
N LEU A 18 -8.08 -0.39 11.46
CA LEU A 18 -8.83 -0.67 10.24
C LEU A 18 -10.12 0.14 10.19
N SER A 19 -10.87 0.29 11.29
CA SER A 19 -12.10 1.10 11.36
C SER A 19 -11.87 2.61 11.49
N LEU A 20 -10.65 3.11 11.23
CA LEU A 20 -10.27 4.54 11.26
C LEU A 20 -10.43 5.22 12.63
N ARG A 21 -10.71 4.45 13.70
CA ARG A 21 -10.98 4.97 15.04
C ARG A 21 -9.71 5.41 15.75
N GLN A 22 -8.60 4.70 15.58
CA GLN A 22 -7.37 4.95 16.31
C GLN A 22 -6.16 5.03 15.36
N SER A 23 -5.37 6.10 15.49
CA SER A 23 -4.02 6.17 14.92
C SER A 23 -3.01 5.73 15.96
N ILE A 24 -1.88 5.21 15.49
CA ILE A 24 -0.73 4.84 16.32
C ILE A 24 0.01 6.13 16.71
N ASP A 25 -0.63 7.00 17.48
CA ASP A 25 -0.03 8.27 17.94
C ASP A 25 0.99 8.01 19.06
N THR A 26 0.81 6.92 19.81
CA THR A 26 1.75 6.42 20.80
C THR A 26 2.09 4.98 20.45
N LEU A 27 3.38 4.70 20.25
CA LEU A 27 3.83 3.31 20.28
C LEU A 27 3.47 2.76 21.66
N PRO A 28 2.78 1.61 21.73
CA PRO A 28 2.70 0.86 22.97
C PRO A 28 4.12 0.63 23.49
N GLU A 29 4.34 0.70 24.81
CA GLU A 29 5.64 0.35 25.42
C GLU A 29 6.16 -1.01 24.91
N ASP A 30 5.21 -1.91 24.58
CA ASP A 30 5.43 -3.24 24.04
C ASP A 30 5.52 -3.31 22.49
N TRP A 31 6.10 -2.31 21.81
CA TRP A 31 6.21 -2.28 20.33
C TRP A 31 6.81 -3.56 19.71
N LYS A 32 7.71 -4.26 20.44
CA LYS A 32 8.33 -5.52 19.99
C LYS A 32 7.29 -6.61 19.72
N ARG A 33 6.22 -6.65 20.50
CA ARG A 33 5.13 -7.63 20.38
C ARG A 33 4.28 -7.34 19.15
N TYR A 34 3.92 -6.08 18.94
CA TYR A 34 3.22 -5.63 17.73
C TYR A 34 4.04 -5.90 16.47
N PHE A 35 5.36 -5.65 16.52
CA PHE A 35 6.26 -5.94 15.42
C PHE A 35 6.32 -7.45 15.10
N GLY A 36 6.45 -8.31 16.12
CA GLY A 36 6.42 -9.76 15.94
C GLY A 36 5.09 -10.25 15.34
N TYR A 37 3.96 -9.75 15.86
CA TYR A 37 2.64 -10.05 15.32
C TYR A 37 2.52 -9.67 13.83
N VAL A 38 2.87 -8.43 13.50
CA VAL A 38 2.85 -7.92 12.13
C VAL A 38 3.70 -8.76 11.19
N LEU A 39 4.90 -9.16 11.62
CA LEU A 39 5.81 -9.98 10.84
C LEU A 39 5.19 -11.36 10.54
N ILE A 40 4.61 -12.01 11.56
CA ILE A 40 3.95 -13.31 11.42
C ILE A 40 2.74 -13.19 10.49
N VAL A 41 1.86 -12.22 10.71
CA VAL A 41 0.67 -12.03 9.86
C VAL A 41 1.05 -11.77 8.41
N THR A 42 2.03 -10.89 8.17
CA THR A 42 2.50 -10.57 6.81
C THR A 42 3.11 -11.79 6.12
N TRP A 43 3.86 -12.60 6.87
CA TRP A 43 4.45 -13.84 6.39
C TRP A 43 3.38 -14.88 6.02
N VAL A 44 2.39 -15.11 6.89
CA VAL A 44 1.26 -16.03 6.65
C VAL A 44 0.44 -15.58 5.45
N VAL A 45 0.11 -14.28 5.35
CA VAL A 45 -0.59 -13.71 4.19
C VAL A 45 0.24 -13.89 2.92
N GLY A 46 1.57 -13.75 3.00
CA GLY A 46 2.47 -14.02 1.89
C GLY A 46 2.45 -15.47 1.42
N MET A 47 2.48 -16.42 2.35
CA MET A 47 2.37 -17.84 2.04
C MET A 47 1.01 -18.18 1.41
N GLY A 48 -0.08 -17.63 1.96
CA GLY A 48 -1.43 -17.85 1.44
C GLY A 48 -1.64 -17.40 -0.01
N ARG A 49 -0.97 -16.33 -0.45
CA ARG A 49 -1.07 -15.82 -1.82
C ARG A 49 -0.51 -16.78 -2.88
N TYR A 50 0.52 -17.56 -2.54
CA TYR A 50 1.23 -18.42 -3.50
C TYR A 50 0.96 -19.91 -3.29
N TRP A 51 0.12 -20.26 -2.31
CA TRP A 51 -0.21 -21.65 -1.97
C TRP A 51 -0.70 -22.45 -3.19
N ASP A 52 -1.49 -21.84 -4.07
CA ASP A 52 -2.13 -22.52 -5.22
C ASP A 52 -1.46 -22.18 -6.58
N SER A 53 -0.27 -21.58 -6.57
CA SER A 53 0.40 -21.13 -7.79
C SER A 53 1.48 -22.12 -8.23
N PRO A 54 1.27 -22.95 -9.28
CA PRO A 54 2.23 -23.99 -9.69
C PRO A 54 3.61 -23.44 -10.08
N ASP A 55 3.69 -22.19 -10.55
CA ASP A 55 4.92 -21.55 -11.01
C ASP A 55 5.68 -20.76 -9.93
N ALA A 56 5.24 -20.81 -8.67
CA ALA A 56 5.86 -20.01 -7.64
C ALA A 56 7.30 -20.46 -7.33
N ARG A 57 8.22 -19.50 -7.18
CA ARG A 57 9.61 -19.78 -6.76
C ARG A 57 9.64 -20.14 -5.28
N LEU A 58 10.65 -20.90 -4.82
CA LEU A 58 10.83 -21.27 -3.41
C LEU A 58 10.70 -20.08 -2.43
N LEU A 59 11.26 -18.91 -2.78
CA LEU A 59 11.15 -17.68 -1.98
C LEU A 59 9.72 -17.12 -1.88
N GLN A 60 8.87 -17.37 -2.88
CA GLN A 60 7.47 -16.97 -2.90
C GLN A 60 6.62 -17.93 -2.05
N TYR A 61 6.84 -19.24 -2.17
CA TYR A 61 6.21 -20.23 -1.29
C TYR A 61 6.56 -20.04 0.18
N LEU A 62 7.80 -19.64 0.47
CA LEU A 62 8.22 -19.31 1.83
C LEU A 62 7.63 -17.98 2.34
N GLY A 63 6.83 -17.24 1.55
CA GLY A 63 6.23 -15.97 1.96
C GLY A 63 7.22 -14.83 2.18
N LEU A 64 8.50 -15.02 1.86
CA LEU A 64 9.58 -14.06 2.15
C LEU A 64 9.42 -12.76 1.34
N GLY A 65 8.81 -12.85 0.16
CA GLY A 65 8.50 -11.70 -0.69
C GLY A 65 7.61 -10.67 0.01
N SER A 66 6.61 -11.10 0.78
CA SER A 66 5.71 -10.20 1.52
C SER A 66 6.43 -9.49 2.68
N VAL A 67 7.36 -10.17 3.33
CA VAL A 67 8.18 -9.58 4.39
C VAL A 67 9.11 -8.51 3.81
N ILE A 68 9.80 -8.81 2.70
CA ILE A 68 10.63 -7.83 1.98
C ILE A 68 9.77 -6.63 1.55
N TYR A 69 8.58 -6.88 1.00
CA TYR A 69 7.65 -5.83 0.60
C TYR A 69 7.25 -4.93 1.78
N LEU A 70 6.96 -5.50 2.95
CA LEU A 70 6.67 -4.74 4.16
C LEU A 70 7.81 -3.76 4.48
N PHE A 71 9.05 -4.24 4.54
CA PHE A 71 10.20 -3.37 4.82
C PHE A 71 10.41 -2.32 3.73
N ALA A 72 10.37 -2.70 2.46
CA ALA A 72 10.56 -1.78 1.34
C ALA A 72 9.49 -0.67 1.34
N MET A 73 8.22 -1.04 1.48
CA MET A 73 7.10 -0.08 1.50
C MET A 73 7.16 0.83 2.72
N SER A 74 7.44 0.27 3.90
CA SER A 74 7.60 1.08 5.12
C SER A 74 8.78 2.03 5.03
N THR A 75 9.88 1.64 4.39
CA THR A 75 11.03 2.52 4.16
C THR A 75 10.66 3.65 3.20
N LEU A 76 10.00 3.34 2.08
CA LEU A 76 9.52 4.35 1.14
C LEU A 76 8.62 5.38 1.82
N LEU A 77 7.61 4.91 2.58
CA LEU A 77 6.70 5.80 3.31
C LEU A 77 7.42 6.60 4.38
N TRP A 78 8.34 5.98 5.12
CA TRP A 78 9.10 6.67 6.15
C TRP A 78 10.00 7.75 5.56
N MET A 79 10.68 7.50 4.43
CA MET A 79 11.51 8.50 3.75
C MET A 79 10.70 9.73 3.30
N VAL A 80 9.46 9.53 2.84
CA VAL A 80 8.59 10.63 2.45
C VAL A 80 8.02 11.37 3.66
N LEU A 81 7.65 10.65 4.71
CA LEU A 81 6.95 11.20 5.88
C LEU A 81 7.90 11.88 6.89
N PHE A 82 9.02 11.23 7.23
CA PHE A 82 9.98 11.68 8.25
C PHE A 82 10.45 13.14 8.10
N PRO A 83 10.84 13.62 6.90
CA PRO A 83 11.45 14.94 6.77
C PRO A 83 10.42 16.07 6.91
N ILE A 84 9.15 15.82 6.60
CA ILE A 84 8.06 16.81 6.70
C ILE A 84 7.22 16.66 7.98
N ALA A 85 7.41 15.58 8.74
CA ALA A 85 6.70 15.33 9.98
C ALA A 85 6.94 16.43 11.02
N ARG A 86 5.84 16.88 11.65
CA ARG A 86 5.85 17.89 12.73
C ARG A 86 6.04 17.27 14.11
N ARG A 87 5.69 16.00 14.24
CA ARG A 87 5.90 15.16 15.42
C ARG A 87 7.03 14.16 15.14
N PRO A 88 7.78 13.71 16.17
CA PRO A 88 8.80 12.70 15.97
C PRO A 88 8.13 11.38 15.56
N ILE A 89 8.52 10.86 14.39
CA ILE A 89 8.04 9.56 13.90
C ILE A 89 9.22 8.63 13.78
N SER A 90 9.08 7.47 14.41
CA SER A 90 10.02 6.37 14.30
C SER A 90 9.71 5.49 13.09
N TYR A 91 10.74 4.87 12.52
CA TYR A 91 10.58 3.87 11.46
C TYR A 91 9.72 2.68 11.91
N VAL A 92 9.85 2.28 13.19
CA VAL A 92 9.07 1.21 13.80
C VAL A 92 7.56 1.51 13.79
N GLN A 93 7.14 2.75 14.05
CA GLN A 93 5.73 3.15 13.93
C GLN A 93 5.20 2.91 12.53
N VAL A 94 5.99 3.26 11.51
CA VAL A 94 5.59 3.11 10.11
C VAL A 94 5.51 1.63 9.73
N ILE A 95 6.46 0.79 10.16
CA ILE A 95 6.38 -0.66 9.91
C ILE A 95 5.15 -1.27 10.58
N ILE A 96 4.94 -1.00 11.86
CA ILE A 96 3.79 -1.53 12.59
C ILE A 96 2.50 -1.06 11.91
N PHE A 97 2.40 0.22 11.55
CA PHE A 97 1.24 0.75 10.84
C PHE A 97 0.98 -0.02 9.52
N VAL A 98 1.98 -0.11 8.64
CA VAL A 98 1.84 -0.79 7.34
C VAL A 98 1.42 -2.24 7.54
N GLY A 99 2.07 -2.95 8.46
CA GLY A 99 1.77 -4.35 8.70
C GLY A 99 0.45 -4.63 9.40
N MET A 100 -0.03 -3.72 10.25
CA MET A 100 -1.38 -3.82 10.82
C MET A 100 -2.47 -3.70 9.73
N THR A 101 -2.14 -3.09 8.58
CA THR A 101 -3.01 -3.05 7.39
C THR A 101 -2.82 -4.23 6.43
N ALA A 102 -2.06 -5.27 6.80
CA ALA A 102 -1.84 -6.46 5.98
C ALA A 102 -3.07 -7.38 5.91
N LEU A 103 -3.93 -7.39 6.94
CA LEU A 103 -5.06 -8.33 7.03
C LEU A 103 -6.10 -8.16 5.90
N PRO A 104 -6.49 -6.93 5.50
CA PRO A 104 -7.28 -6.74 4.28
C PRO A 104 -6.68 -7.37 3.01
N ALA A 105 -5.36 -7.58 2.96
CA ALA A 105 -4.74 -8.23 1.82
C ALA A 105 -5.05 -9.74 1.72
N LEU A 106 -5.50 -10.36 2.82
CA LEU A 106 -5.97 -11.75 2.82
C LEU A 106 -7.21 -11.91 1.93
N LEU A 107 -8.04 -10.88 1.84
CA LEU A 107 -9.23 -10.91 0.98
C LEU A 107 -8.88 -11.05 -0.51
N TYR A 108 -7.67 -10.65 -0.93
CA TYR A 108 -7.17 -10.89 -2.29
C TYR A 108 -6.75 -12.34 -2.54
N ALA A 109 -6.51 -13.11 -1.48
CA ALA A 109 -6.16 -14.52 -1.62
C ALA A 109 -7.40 -15.39 -1.85
N ILE A 110 -8.61 -14.81 -1.82
CA ILE A 110 -9.85 -15.52 -2.13
C ILE A 110 -9.94 -15.68 -3.66
N PRO A 111 -9.93 -16.92 -4.20
CA PRO A 111 -9.94 -17.16 -5.63
C PRO A 111 -11.35 -16.97 -6.18
N VAL A 112 -11.75 -15.73 -6.45
CA VAL A 112 -13.07 -15.42 -7.02
C VAL A 112 -13.28 -16.05 -8.40
N GLU A 113 -12.18 -16.35 -9.10
CA GLU A 113 -12.14 -17.05 -10.38
C GLU A 113 -12.68 -18.48 -10.29
N SER A 114 -12.64 -19.09 -9.10
CA SER A 114 -13.21 -20.43 -8.89
C SER A 114 -14.75 -20.41 -8.81
N PHE A 115 -15.37 -19.24 -8.61
CA PHE A 115 -16.80 -19.11 -8.35
C PHE A 115 -17.56 -18.33 -9.43
N LEU A 116 -16.87 -17.57 -10.28
CA LEU A 116 -17.46 -16.67 -11.26
C LEU A 116 -16.88 -16.90 -12.66
N PRO A 117 -17.67 -16.67 -13.73
CA PRO A 117 -17.15 -16.59 -15.10
C PRO A 117 -16.00 -15.57 -15.20
N MET A 118 -15.01 -15.85 -16.06
CA MET A 118 -13.76 -15.08 -16.15
C MET A 118 -13.96 -13.57 -16.37
N ASP A 119 -14.96 -13.19 -17.17
CA ASP A 119 -15.30 -11.79 -17.46
C ASP A 119 -15.85 -11.04 -16.24
N ILE A 120 -16.63 -11.72 -15.41
CA ILE A 120 -17.17 -11.20 -14.16
C ILE A 120 -16.09 -11.21 -13.08
N ALA A 121 -15.31 -12.29 -12.98
CA ALA A 121 -14.23 -12.46 -12.01
C ALA A 121 -13.18 -11.35 -12.12
N ALA A 122 -12.72 -11.04 -13.34
CA ALA A 122 -11.76 -9.96 -13.57
C ALA A 122 -12.31 -8.59 -13.14
N LYS A 123 -13.57 -8.27 -13.47
CA LYS A 123 -14.22 -7.03 -13.04
C LYS A 123 -14.35 -6.96 -11.51
N THR A 124 -14.74 -8.06 -10.87
CA THR A 124 -14.84 -8.16 -9.41
C THR A 124 -13.48 -7.98 -8.74
N ASN A 125 -12.41 -8.59 -9.25
CA ASN A 125 -11.04 -8.42 -8.76
C ASN A 125 -10.58 -6.96 -8.80
N VAL A 126 -10.80 -6.28 -9.93
CA VAL A 126 -10.44 -4.86 -10.10
C VAL A 126 -11.21 -3.97 -9.11
N ILE A 127 -12.52 -4.21 -8.93
CA ILE A 127 -13.33 -3.47 -7.95
C ILE A 127 -12.82 -3.73 -6.53
N PHE A 128 -12.51 -4.97 -6.20
CA PHE A 128 -12.02 -5.36 -4.89
C PHE A 128 -10.67 -4.67 -4.58
N LEU A 129 -9.75 -4.66 -5.55
CA LEU A 129 -8.50 -3.90 -5.51
C LEU A 129 -8.73 -2.41 -5.30
N ALA A 130 -9.65 -1.80 -6.04
CA ALA A 130 -9.96 -0.39 -5.91
C ALA A 130 -10.46 -0.03 -4.51
N ILE A 131 -11.41 -0.82 -3.95
CA ILE A 131 -11.96 -0.59 -2.61
C ILE A 131 -10.86 -0.65 -1.55
N VAL A 132 -10.04 -1.69 -1.56
CA VAL A 132 -8.98 -1.87 -0.57
C VAL A 132 -7.85 -0.85 -0.77
N ALA A 133 -7.52 -0.46 -2.00
CA ALA A 133 -6.56 0.60 -2.27
C ALA A 133 -7.03 1.94 -1.70
N ILE A 134 -8.29 2.34 -1.97
CA ILE A 134 -8.91 3.55 -1.39
C ILE A 134 -8.88 3.48 0.13
N TRP A 135 -9.27 2.34 0.70
CA TRP A 135 -9.23 2.12 2.14
C TRP A 135 -7.84 2.34 2.74
N ARG A 136 -6.80 1.80 2.10
CA ARG A 136 -5.40 1.98 2.52
C ARG A 136 -4.95 3.44 2.42
N VAL A 137 -5.36 4.17 1.39
CA VAL A 137 -5.06 5.60 1.25
C VAL A 137 -5.74 6.41 2.37
N ILE A 138 -6.98 6.08 2.74
CA ILE A 138 -7.68 6.74 3.85
C ILE A 138 -6.98 6.42 5.19
N LEU A 139 -6.57 5.18 5.41
CA LEU A 139 -5.80 4.78 6.60
C LEU A 139 -4.47 5.52 6.69
N LEU A 140 -3.72 5.58 5.59
CA LEU A 140 -2.45 6.32 5.53
C LEU A 140 -2.68 7.81 5.77
N SER A 141 -3.78 8.36 5.24
CA SER A 141 -4.17 9.76 5.46
C SER A 141 -4.45 10.05 6.94
N ASN A 142 -5.17 9.15 7.61
CA ASN A 142 -5.46 9.24 9.04
C ASN A 142 -4.18 9.16 9.88
N PHE A 143 -3.31 8.20 9.56
CA PHE A 143 -2.01 8.04 10.20
C PHE A 143 -1.11 9.28 10.00
N ALA A 144 -0.98 9.78 8.77
CA ALA A 144 -0.21 10.98 8.47
C ALA A 144 -0.76 12.22 9.18
N SER A 145 -2.09 12.36 9.28
CA SER A 145 -2.68 13.50 9.98
C SER A 145 -2.42 13.45 11.48
N LYS A 146 -2.71 12.31 12.13
CA LYS A 146 -2.67 12.20 13.60
C LYS A 146 -1.27 11.89 14.15
N ALA A 147 -0.58 10.91 13.59
CA ALA A 147 0.73 10.49 14.08
C ALA A 147 1.83 11.49 13.69
N ALA A 148 1.83 11.95 12.43
CA ALA A 148 2.83 12.92 11.95
C ALA A 148 2.48 14.39 12.26
N GLY A 149 1.22 14.66 12.63
CA GLY A 149 0.72 16.02 12.85
C GLY A 149 0.64 16.85 11.58
N LEU A 150 0.50 16.22 10.40
CA LEU A 150 0.47 16.92 9.13
C LEU A 150 -0.88 17.61 8.88
N ARG A 151 -0.82 18.77 8.22
CA ARG A 151 -2.02 19.45 7.68
C ARG A 151 -2.53 18.75 6.43
N PHE A 152 -3.73 19.11 5.99
CA PHE A 152 -4.36 18.56 4.77
C PHE A 152 -3.41 18.46 3.57
N TRP A 153 -2.69 19.54 3.24
CA TRP A 153 -1.72 19.52 2.13
C TRP A 153 -0.55 18.57 2.34
N GLY A 154 -0.09 18.39 3.58
CA GLY A 154 0.96 17.41 3.88
C GLY A 154 0.48 15.98 3.82
N VAL A 155 -0.75 15.74 4.29
CA VAL A 155 -1.40 14.44 4.15
C VAL A 155 -1.55 14.08 2.67
N LEU A 156 -2.07 15.00 1.86
CA LEU A 156 -2.26 14.78 0.43
C LEU A 156 -0.91 14.48 -0.26
N THR A 157 0.12 15.29 -0.02
CA THR A 157 1.46 15.06 -0.57
C THR A 157 2.04 13.72 -0.18
N VAL A 158 1.98 13.33 1.11
CA VAL A 158 2.52 12.03 1.56
C VAL A 158 1.79 10.84 0.97
N THR A 159 0.49 10.96 0.74
CA THR A 159 -0.31 9.86 0.18
C THR A 159 -0.13 9.73 -1.33
N MET A 160 -0.10 10.86 -2.05
CA MET A 160 -0.10 10.88 -3.52
C MET A 160 1.28 10.81 -4.13
N LEU A 161 2.32 11.33 -3.46
CA LEU A 161 3.69 11.32 -3.98
C LEU A 161 4.22 9.88 -4.18
N PRO A 162 4.12 8.96 -3.20
CA PRO A 162 4.54 7.57 -3.42
C PRO A 162 3.70 6.87 -4.48
N LEU A 163 2.39 7.12 -4.50
CA LEU A 163 1.46 6.48 -5.44
C LEU A 163 1.80 6.87 -6.90
N SER A 164 1.91 8.17 -7.17
CA SER A 164 2.29 8.68 -8.50
C SER A 164 3.72 8.29 -8.88
N GLY A 165 4.66 8.27 -7.93
CA GLY A 165 6.03 7.84 -8.17
C GLY A 165 6.12 6.37 -8.57
N ILE A 166 5.40 5.48 -7.88
CA ILE A 166 5.34 4.05 -8.24
C ILE A 166 4.75 3.89 -9.64
N MET A 167 3.67 4.60 -9.96
CA MET A 167 3.06 4.54 -11.29
C MET A 167 4.00 5.00 -12.40
N ILE A 168 4.74 6.10 -12.20
CA ILE A 168 5.75 6.56 -13.18
C ILE A 168 6.83 5.51 -13.37
N ILE A 169 7.34 4.92 -12.28
CA ILE A 169 8.37 3.87 -12.36
C ILE A 169 7.82 2.67 -13.16
N LEU A 170 6.62 2.19 -12.85
CA LEU A 170 5.99 1.10 -13.59
C LEU A 170 5.78 1.43 -15.07
N ALA A 171 5.38 2.66 -15.39
CA ALA A 171 5.21 3.12 -16.76
C ALA A 171 6.54 3.18 -17.51
N MET A 172 7.61 3.67 -16.88
CA MET A 172 8.95 3.75 -17.49
C MET A 172 9.55 2.38 -17.81
N PHE A 173 9.26 1.37 -16.98
CA PHE A 173 9.69 -0.01 -17.23
C PHE A 173 8.71 -0.79 -18.12
N SER A 174 7.63 -0.16 -18.60
CA SER A 174 6.52 -0.84 -19.27
C SER A 174 5.99 -2.03 -18.47
N LEU A 175 6.07 -2.00 -17.13
CA LEU A 175 5.59 -3.08 -16.24
C LEU A 175 4.15 -2.84 -15.77
N GLU A 176 3.57 -1.69 -16.14
CA GLU A 176 2.22 -1.32 -15.73
C GLU A 176 1.16 -2.32 -16.22
N HIS A 177 1.23 -2.73 -17.48
CA HIS A 177 0.28 -3.69 -18.06
C HIS A 177 0.47 -5.09 -17.45
N VAL A 178 1.72 -5.57 -17.35
CA VAL A 178 2.04 -6.86 -16.71
C VAL A 178 1.54 -6.91 -15.28
N THR A 179 1.74 -5.85 -14.51
CA THR A 179 1.29 -5.78 -13.12
C THR A 179 -0.24 -5.80 -13.05
N PHE A 180 -0.92 -5.09 -13.95
CA PHE A 180 -2.38 -5.02 -13.97
C PHE A 180 -3.03 -6.32 -14.45
N ASP A 181 -2.45 -6.99 -15.43
CA ASP A 181 -2.92 -8.29 -15.93
C ASP A 181 -2.78 -9.36 -14.84
N VAL A 182 -1.62 -9.39 -14.17
CA VAL A 182 -1.39 -10.26 -13.00
C VAL A 182 -2.33 -9.94 -11.85
N MET A 183 -2.67 -8.66 -11.63
CA MET A 183 -3.58 -8.25 -10.55
C MET A 183 -5.05 -8.48 -10.88
N SER A 184 -5.46 -8.43 -12.15
CA SER A 184 -6.84 -8.69 -12.57
C SER A 184 -7.18 -10.18 -12.66
N GLY A 185 -6.17 -11.06 -12.54
CA GLY A 185 -6.34 -12.50 -12.64
C GLY A 185 -6.29 -13.02 -14.08
N ILE A 186 -5.96 -12.17 -15.05
CA ILE A 186 -5.82 -12.56 -16.45
C ILE A 186 -4.44 -13.21 -16.63
N ARG A 187 -4.38 -14.55 -16.62
CA ARG A 187 -3.15 -15.28 -16.95
C ARG A 187 -2.99 -15.32 -18.47
N ALA A 188 -1.77 -15.10 -18.95
CA ALA A 188 -1.44 -15.17 -20.37
C ALA A 188 -1.73 -16.56 -20.98
N ASP A 189 -1.82 -17.59 -20.14
CA ASP A 189 -2.05 -18.98 -20.53
C ASP A 189 -3.54 -19.32 -20.75
N ASP A 190 -4.46 -18.49 -20.26
CA ASP A 190 -5.91 -18.63 -20.52
C ASP A 190 -6.33 -18.00 -21.85
N ALA A 191 -5.38 -17.39 -22.58
CA ALA A 191 -5.58 -16.97 -23.96
C ALA A 191 -5.66 -18.19 -24.88
N TYR A 192 -6.90 -18.66 -25.13
CA TYR A 192 -7.25 -19.55 -26.24
C TYR A 192 -6.56 -19.11 -27.55
N PRO A 193 -6.38 -20.03 -28.52
CA PRO A 193 -5.54 -19.81 -29.71
C PRO A 193 -5.82 -18.47 -30.37
N ARG A 194 -4.78 -17.63 -30.51
CA ARG A 194 -4.78 -16.32 -31.20
C ARG A 194 -5.32 -16.45 -32.62
N THR A 195 -6.64 -16.53 -32.74
CA THR A 195 -7.38 -16.39 -33.97
C THR A 195 -8.18 -15.11 -33.79
N MET A 196 -8.04 -14.16 -34.74
CA MET A 196 -8.78 -12.90 -34.72
C MET A 196 -10.29 -13.11 -34.46
N ALA A 197 -10.85 -14.22 -34.93
CA ALA A 197 -12.25 -14.57 -34.71
C ALA A 197 -12.58 -14.91 -33.24
N GLY A 198 -11.66 -15.52 -32.48
CA GLY A 198 -11.84 -15.82 -31.06
C GLY A 198 -11.72 -14.59 -30.15
N GLU A 199 -10.85 -13.64 -30.50
CA GLU A 199 -10.70 -12.36 -29.77
C GLU A 199 -11.88 -11.40 -29.98
N ILE A 200 -12.54 -11.46 -31.15
CA ILE A 200 -13.75 -10.69 -31.45
C ILE A 200 -14.99 -11.34 -30.82
N ALA A 201 -15.05 -12.67 -30.75
CA ALA A 201 -16.21 -13.39 -30.22
C ALA A 201 -16.29 -13.45 -28.69
N SER A 202 -15.18 -13.25 -27.97
CA SER A 202 -15.10 -13.51 -26.52
C SER A 202 -15.31 -12.29 -25.61
N GLY A 203 -15.53 -11.08 -26.13
CA GLY A 203 -15.67 -9.86 -25.30
C GLY A 203 -14.40 -9.46 -24.53
N VAL A 204 -13.30 -10.22 -24.68
CA VAL A 204 -11.98 -9.99 -24.07
C VAL A 204 -11.37 -8.69 -24.56
N THR A 205 -11.66 -8.29 -25.80
CA THR A 205 -11.24 -7.01 -26.39
C THR A 205 -11.84 -5.80 -25.69
N GLU A 206 -13.08 -5.89 -25.19
CA GLU A 206 -13.66 -4.80 -24.39
C GLU A 206 -12.99 -4.73 -23.02
N ALA A 207 -12.94 -5.85 -22.28
CA ALA A 207 -12.35 -5.88 -20.94
C ALA A 207 -10.87 -5.45 -20.93
N ALA A 208 -10.06 -5.95 -21.87
CA ALA A 208 -8.67 -5.51 -22.05
C ALA A 208 -8.57 -4.05 -22.51
N GLY A 209 -9.52 -3.58 -23.33
CA GLY A 209 -9.60 -2.16 -23.70
C GLY A 209 -9.77 -1.23 -22.49
N TRP A 210 -10.62 -1.61 -21.54
CA TRP A 210 -10.84 -0.84 -20.31
C TRP A 210 -9.61 -0.84 -19.38
N THR A 211 -8.89 -1.96 -19.26
CA THR A 211 -7.69 -2.04 -18.42
C THR A 211 -6.56 -1.17 -18.98
N HIS A 212 -6.27 -1.27 -20.29
CA HIS A 212 -5.27 -0.44 -20.95
C HIS A 212 -5.61 1.06 -20.90
N ALA A 213 -6.88 1.42 -21.15
CA ALA A 213 -7.32 2.81 -21.04
C ALA A 213 -7.17 3.34 -19.61
N THR A 214 -7.53 2.55 -18.60
CA THR A 214 -7.41 2.95 -17.18
C THR A 214 -5.95 3.17 -16.79
N VAL A 215 -5.07 2.24 -17.16
CA VAL A 215 -3.63 2.34 -16.89
C VAL A 215 -3.03 3.56 -17.60
N GLY A 216 -3.36 3.78 -18.87
CA GLY A 216 -2.90 4.95 -19.62
C GLY A 216 -3.34 6.27 -18.99
N ILE A 217 -4.60 6.35 -18.54
CA ILE A 217 -5.13 7.53 -17.82
C ILE A 217 -4.38 7.74 -16.51
N LEU A 218 -4.22 6.70 -15.69
CA LEU A 218 -3.51 6.78 -14.41
C LEU A 218 -2.05 7.17 -14.60
N SER A 219 -1.39 6.63 -15.61
CA SER A 219 -0.01 6.97 -15.98
C SER A 219 0.09 8.44 -16.37
N PHE A 220 -0.77 8.91 -17.27
CA PHE A 220 -0.84 10.33 -17.67
C PHE A 220 -1.05 11.28 -16.49
N PHE A 221 -2.02 10.97 -15.61
CA PHE A 221 -2.25 11.77 -14.40
C PHE A 221 -1.04 11.72 -13.45
N SER A 222 -0.37 10.57 -13.32
CA SER A 222 0.80 10.43 -12.45
C SER A 222 1.95 11.31 -12.92
N TRP A 223 2.18 11.41 -14.24
CA TRP A 223 3.20 12.31 -14.82
C TRP A 223 2.95 13.79 -14.52
N ILE A 224 1.69 14.21 -14.39
CA ILE A 224 1.32 15.59 -14.05
C ILE A 224 1.36 15.81 -12.53
N LEU A 225 0.79 14.87 -11.77
CA LEU A 225 0.63 15.01 -10.32
C LEU A 225 1.95 14.85 -9.57
N PHE A 226 2.85 13.98 -10.01
CA PHE A 226 4.13 13.74 -9.36
C PHE A 226 4.97 15.01 -9.19
N PRO A 227 5.26 15.83 -10.23
CA PRO A 227 6.04 17.05 -10.04
C PRO A 227 5.32 18.06 -9.12
N ILE A 228 3.99 18.15 -9.19
CA ILE A 228 3.20 19.02 -8.30
C ILE A 228 3.38 18.60 -6.85
N PHE A 229 3.26 17.30 -6.54
CA PHE A 229 3.45 16.79 -5.19
C PHE A 229 4.91 16.83 -4.75
N ALA A 230 5.87 16.65 -5.65
CA ALA A 230 7.29 16.76 -5.35
C ALA A 230 7.66 18.20 -4.95
N VAL A 231 7.17 19.20 -5.68
CA VAL A 231 7.34 20.62 -5.31
C VAL A 231 6.64 20.92 -3.98
N SER A 232 5.40 20.45 -3.79
CA SER A 232 4.69 20.60 -2.51
C SER A 232 5.46 19.98 -1.35
N TRP A 233 6.08 18.82 -1.56
CA TRP A 233 6.91 18.16 -0.56
C TRP A 233 8.15 18.98 -0.20
N LEU A 234 8.85 19.54 -1.20
CA LEU A 234 10.01 20.42 -0.98
C LEU A 234 9.64 21.69 -0.22
N VAL A 235 8.50 22.30 -0.55
CA VAL A 235 7.97 23.47 0.16
C VAL A 235 7.69 23.13 1.63
N GLN A 236 7.04 22.00 1.89
CA GLN A 236 6.75 21.54 3.25
C GLN A 236 8.01 21.18 4.03
N LEU A 237 9.00 20.60 3.35
CA LEU A 237 10.31 20.31 3.93
C LEU A 237 10.99 21.58 4.41
N SER A 238 11.00 22.62 3.56
CA SER A 238 11.55 23.94 3.92
C SER A 238 10.89 24.50 5.19
N TYR A 239 9.57 24.50 5.25
CA TYR A 239 8.83 24.95 6.45
C TYR A 239 9.15 24.12 7.69
N ALA A 240 9.27 22.79 7.56
CA ALA A 240 9.59 21.91 8.68
C ALA A 240 11.02 22.15 9.20
N THR A 241 11.98 22.44 8.30
CA THR A 241 13.36 22.75 8.70
C THR A 241 13.47 24.09 9.43
N ASP A 242 12.74 25.12 8.98
CA ASP A 242 12.73 26.43 9.64
C ASP A 242 12.12 26.36 11.04
N GLU A 243 11.02 25.61 11.19
CA GLU A 243 10.37 25.43 12.50
C GLU A 243 11.31 24.73 13.50
N ARG A 244 12.04 23.69 13.06
CA ARG A 244 13.02 22.99 13.91
C ARG A 244 14.16 23.92 14.34
N ARG A 245 14.66 24.75 13.42
CA ARG A 245 15.72 25.73 13.69
C ARG A 245 15.28 26.78 14.71
N ASN A 246 14.05 27.30 14.57
CA ASN A 246 13.50 28.29 15.49
C ASN A 246 13.30 27.72 16.90
N ARG A 247 12.82 26.48 17.03
CA ARG A 247 12.70 25.80 18.33
C ARG A 247 14.06 25.57 19.00
N GLN A 248 15.11 25.28 18.23
CA GLN A 248 16.46 25.15 18.79
C GLN A 248 16.99 26.48 19.31
N ARG A 249 16.78 27.58 18.58
CA ARG A 249 17.18 28.93 19.04
C ARG A 249 16.50 29.32 20.35
N GLN A 250 15.19 29.11 20.45
CA GLN A 250 14.43 29.38 21.68
C GLN A 250 14.93 28.57 22.88
N LYS A 251 15.36 27.32 22.67
CA LYS A 251 15.93 26.50 23.75
C LYS A 251 17.29 27.01 24.22
N ILE A 252 18.10 27.57 23.32
CA ILE A 252 19.42 28.14 23.65
C ILE A 252 19.24 29.46 24.40
N GLU A 253 18.26 30.29 24.04
CA GLU A 253 17.99 31.57 24.71
C GLU A 253 17.43 31.41 26.14
N LEU A 254 16.88 30.24 26.48
CA LEU A 254 16.33 29.94 27.80
C LEU A 254 17.32 29.25 28.75
N GLN A 255 18.55 28.96 28.30
CA GLN A 255 19.63 28.34 29.08
C GLN A 255 20.67 29.38 29.50
#